data_AF-W9Z2B7-F1
#
_entry.id   AF-W9Z2B7-F1
#
_cell.length_a   1.000
_cell.length_b   1.000
_cell.length_c   1.000
_cell.angle_alpha   90.00
_cell.angle_beta   90.00
_cell.angle_gamma   90.00
#
_symmetry.space_group_name_H-M   'P 1'
#
loop_
_entity.id
_entity.type
_entity.pdbx_description
1 polymer ?
#
loop_
_entity_poly.entity_id
_entity_poly.type
_entity_poly.pdbx_seq_one_letter_code
_entity_poly.pdbx_strand_id
1 'polypeptide(L)'
;MSNDSNMKLCALLFGEAGPIIAATPSLGLCTKVEVRVGTATPPCANPYFGFTLIFSRDPGQVTSEKEGRGVCYAYDPSSDKPVPSAFTITVKFPRGSISCSHLPVPAVIQARFPKVEDRQEYFNSPDPKLQGWVNYHGKINDVSFLEVLHQRAFSFIVELLIASCRESMGDQNLPGLFTHGYLCQPADVQEMKALVDKKRGRAFPPCYAYDNDDAHITAINQSVIQDTLWVHREAELIAEERLLAYFVTPIRVISEGHAVHLVVLVPKAWRDLHDLAWLRLTAGNPLIKVKIHDISTPGHTGPALWTGKIIGSNNSAPELRTHPIQDHELIVRVRAASVPRILIRHYPNRRTADKALAQ
;
A
#
# COMPACT_ATOMS: atom_id res chain seq x y z
N MET A 1 -2.26 0.33 -15.38
CA MET A 1 -2.03 -1.11 -15.61
C MET A 1 -3.35 -1.72 -16.06
N SER A 2 -3.36 -2.45 -17.17
CA SER A 2 -4.58 -3.04 -17.74
C SER A 2 -5.21 -4.01 -16.74
N ASN A 3 -6.46 -3.74 -16.32
CA ASN A 3 -7.30 -4.79 -15.76
C ASN A 3 -7.61 -5.73 -16.92
N ASP A 4 -6.97 -6.90 -16.97
CA ASP A 4 -7.40 -7.97 -17.85
C ASP A 4 -8.73 -8.50 -17.30
N SER A 5 -9.81 -7.80 -17.63
CA SER A 5 -11.17 -8.17 -17.30
C SER A 5 -11.86 -8.56 -18.60
N ASN A 6 -12.32 -9.80 -18.68
CA ASN A 6 -13.13 -10.29 -19.79
C ASN A 6 -14.62 -10.08 -19.51
N MET A 7 -14.95 -8.97 -18.85
CA MET A 7 -16.30 -8.60 -18.48
C MET A 7 -17.06 -8.15 -19.73
N LYS A 8 -18.21 -8.78 -20.00
CA LYS A 8 -19.04 -8.49 -21.16
C LYS A 8 -20.30 -7.77 -20.75
N LEU A 9 -20.70 -6.81 -21.57
CA LEU A 9 -21.98 -6.13 -21.45
C LEU A 9 -23.10 -7.15 -21.63
N CYS A 10 -24.14 -7.04 -20.80
CA CYS A 10 -25.20 -8.05 -20.77
C CYS A 10 -26.54 -7.47 -20.30
N ALA A 11 -27.57 -8.31 -20.27
CA ALA A 11 -28.80 -8.08 -19.52
C ALA A 11 -28.98 -9.18 -18.47
N LEU A 12 -29.43 -8.79 -17.28
CA LEU A 12 -29.74 -9.66 -16.16
C LEU A 12 -31.26 -9.81 -16.05
N LEU A 13 -31.73 -11.06 -16.06
CA LEU A 13 -33.12 -11.40 -15.80
C LEU A 13 -33.31 -11.87 -14.36
N PHE A 14 -34.52 -11.71 -13.84
CA PHE A 14 -34.96 -12.44 -12.66
C PHE A 14 -35.58 -13.79 -13.09
N GLY A 15 -35.03 -14.90 -12.61
CA GLY A 15 -35.36 -16.24 -13.11
C GLY A 15 -34.93 -16.47 -14.58
N GLU A 16 -35.45 -17.53 -15.21
CA GLU A 16 -35.06 -17.90 -16.59
C GLU A 16 -35.73 -17.06 -17.68
N ALA A 17 -36.96 -16.59 -17.43
CA ALA A 17 -37.76 -15.82 -18.40
C ALA A 17 -38.52 -14.64 -17.77
N GLY A 18 -38.16 -14.26 -16.54
CA GLY A 18 -38.83 -13.19 -15.81
C GLY A 18 -38.41 -11.78 -16.26
N PRO A 19 -38.70 -10.75 -15.45
CA PRO A 19 -38.46 -9.37 -15.83
C PRO A 19 -36.96 -9.06 -15.99
N ILE A 20 -36.66 -8.09 -16.86
CA ILE A 20 -35.31 -7.55 -17.03
C ILE A 20 -35.02 -6.63 -15.83
N ILE A 21 -33.96 -6.93 -15.09
CA ILE A 21 -33.56 -6.17 -13.90
C ILE A 21 -32.57 -5.08 -14.26
N ALA A 22 -31.59 -5.43 -15.09
CA ALA A 22 -30.53 -4.54 -15.55
C ALA A 22 -30.15 -4.94 -16.98
N ALA A 23 -29.77 -3.96 -17.80
CA ALA A 23 -29.33 -4.19 -19.16
C ALA A 23 -28.43 -3.05 -19.62
N THR A 24 -27.37 -3.42 -20.34
CA THR A 24 -26.50 -2.44 -20.98
C THR A 24 -27.15 -1.87 -22.25
N PRO A 25 -26.95 -0.57 -22.56
CA PRO A 25 -27.48 0.07 -23.77
C PRO A 25 -27.15 -0.62 -25.09
N SER A 26 -26.04 -1.37 -25.16
CA SER A 26 -25.66 -2.14 -26.36
C SER A 26 -26.70 -3.18 -26.78
N LEU A 27 -27.55 -3.64 -25.86
CA LEU A 27 -28.65 -4.57 -26.13
C LEU A 27 -29.95 -3.86 -26.55
N GLY A 28 -29.90 -2.56 -26.85
CA GLY A 28 -31.08 -1.77 -27.21
C GLY A 28 -31.99 -1.40 -26.02
N LEU A 29 -31.59 -1.73 -24.80
CA LEU A 29 -32.36 -1.41 -23.59
C LEU A 29 -31.69 -0.31 -22.77
N CYS A 30 -32.41 0.79 -22.57
CA CYS A 30 -32.00 1.86 -21.66
C CYS A 30 -32.50 1.57 -20.24
N THR A 31 -31.78 0.73 -19.48
CA THR A 31 -32.03 0.60 -18.04
C THR A 31 -31.10 1.52 -17.24
N LYS A 32 -31.51 1.88 -16.02
CA LYS A 32 -30.72 2.77 -15.14
C LYS A 32 -29.51 2.08 -14.51
N VAL A 33 -29.41 0.76 -14.65
CA VAL A 33 -28.38 -0.07 -14.04
C VAL A 33 -27.68 -0.83 -15.16
N GLU A 34 -26.42 -0.51 -15.40
CA GLU A 34 -25.61 -1.27 -16.34
C GLU A 34 -25.16 -2.56 -15.66
N VAL A 35 -25.10 -3.66 -16.42
CA VAL A 35 -24.64 -4.96 -15.91
C VAL A 35 -23.60 -5.57 -16.81
N ARG A 36 -22.55 -6.11 -16.20
CA ARG A 36 -21.49 -6.85 -16.88
C ARG A 36 -21.32 -8.23 -16.25
N VAL A 37 -21.07 -9.25 -17.05
CA VAL A 37 -20.81 -10.62 -16.60
C VAL A 37 -19.54 -11.16 -17.24
N GLY A 38 -18.74 -11.92 -16.51
CA GLY A 38 -17.51 -12.49 -17.03
C GLY A 38 -16.48 -12.77 -15.95
N THR A 39 -15.24 -12.99 -16.42
CA THR A 39 -14.10 -13.20 -15.56
C THR A 39 -13.32 -11.91 -15.34
N ALA A 40 -12.80 -11.71 -14.13
CA ALA A 40 -11.88 -10.63 -13.82
C ALA A 40 -10.63 -11.17 -13.12
N THR A 41 -9.49 -10.63 -13.53
CA THR A 41 -8.16 -10.91 -12.95
C THR A 41 -7.62 -9.63 -12.32
N PRO A 42 -8.17 -9.20 -11.16
CA PRO A 42 -7.72 -7.98 -10.51
C PRO A 42 -6.26 -8.13 -10.05
N PRO A 43 -5.47 -7.04 -10.07
CA PRO A 43 -4.12 -7.07 -9.56
C PRO A 43 -4.13 -7.37 -8.07
N CYS A 44 -3.38 -8.38 -7.67
CA CYS A 44 -3.13 -8.70 -6.26
C CYS A 44 -4.38 -9.06 -5.45
N ALA A 45 -5.37 -9.65 -6.11
CA ALA A 45 -6.57 -10.24 -5.51
C ALA A 45 -6.98 -11.50 -6.29
N ASN A 46 -7.89 -12.30 -5.72
CA ASN A 46 -8.30 -13.53 -6.37
C ASN A 46 -9.03 -13.27 -7.70
N PRO A 47 -8.64 -13.97 -8.78
CA PRO A 47 -9.44 -14.03 -9.99
C PRO A 47 -10.83 -14.58 -9.69
N TYR A 48 -11.86 -14.01 -10.30
CA TYR A 48 -13.23 -14.46 -10.09
C TYR A 48 -14.04 -14.46 -11.37
N PHE A 49 -15.07 -15.32 -11.40
CA PHE A 49 -16.17 -15.26 -12.35
C PHE A 49 -17.40 -14.72 -11.61
N GLY A 50 -18.14 -13.81 -12.25
CA GLY A 50 -19.22 -13.12 -11.58
C GLY A 50 -19.86 -12.05 -12.46
N PHE A 51 -20.62 -11.18 -11.82
CA PHE A 51 -21.20 -10.02 -12.48
C PHE A 51 -21.07 -8.75 -11.64
N THR A 52 -21.07 -7.62 -12.33
CA THR A 52 -21.00 -6.29 -11.71
C THR A 52 -22.18 -5.47 -12.19
N LEU A 53 -22.89 -4.89 -11.22
CA LEU A 53 -23.94 -3.91 -11.43
C LEU A 53 -23.36 -2.52 -11.22
N ILE A 54 -23.59 -1.63 -12.17
CA ILE A 54 -23.02 -0.29 -12.22
C ILE A 54 -24.17 0.71 -12.21
N PHE A 55 -24.16 1.54 -11.18
CA PHE A 55 -25.14 2.61 -10.96
C PHE A 55 -24.45 3.93 -11.27
N SER A 56 -24.65 4.40 -12.50
CA SER A 56 -24.08 5.68 -12.95
C SER A 56 -24.56 6.82 -12.05
N ARG A 57 -23.68 7.78 -11.78
CA ARG A 57 -24.01 8.98 -10.99
C ARG A 57 -23.90 10.22 -11.87
N ASP A 58 -24.34 11.36 -11.35
CA ASP A 58 -24.19 12.63 -12.05
C ASP A 58 -22.69 12.94 -12.28
N PRO A 59 -22.30 13.53 -13.42
CA PRO A 59 -20.91 13.84 -13.73
C PRO A 59 -20.23 14.65 -12.61
N GLY A 60 -19.13 14.12 -12.07
CA GLY A 60 -18.41 14.73 -10.94
C GLY A 60 -19.18 14.73 -9.61
N GLN A 61 -20.38 14.13 -9.55
CA GLN A 61 -21.24 14.01 -8.36
C GLN A 61 -21.60 15.33 -7.68
N VAL A 62 -21.51 16.45 -8.41
CA VAL A 62 -21.73 17.82 -7.89
C VAL A 62 -23.16 18.00 -7.38
N THR A 63 -24.13 17.42 -8.07
CA THR A 63 -25.55 17.51 -7.69
C THR A 63 -25.83 16.61 -6.49
N SER A 64 -25.30 15.39 -6.51
CA SER A 64 -25.38 14.46 -5.38
C SER A 64 -24.85 15.09 -4.08
N GLU A 65 -23.71 15.78 -4.14
CA GLU A 65 -23.12 16.43 -2.97
C GLU A 65 -23.93 17.64 -2.50
N LYS A 66 -24.38 18.51 -3.43
CA LYS A 66 -25.24 19.66 -3.10
C LYS A 66 -26.56 19.26 -2.42
N GLU A 67 -27.10 18.10 -2.77
CA GLU A 67 -28.33 17.56 -2.16
C GLU A 67 -28.09 16.75 -0.88
N GLY A 68 -26.84 16.70 -0.37
CA GLY A 68 -26.52 15.98 0.87
C GLY A 68 -26.54 14.46 0.75
N ARG A 69 -26.46 13.90 -0.47
CA ARG A 69 -26.45 12.45 -0.73
C ARG A 69 -25.04 11.85 -0.73
N GLY A 70 -24.02 12.69 -0.54
CA GLY A 70 -22.62 12.32 -0.49
C GLY A 70 -22.03 11.89 -1.85
N VAL A 71 -20.72 11.68 -1.85
CA VAL A 71 -19.93 11.31 -3.03
C VAL A 71 -19.35 9.91 -2.83
N CYS A 72 -19.50 9.06 -3.84
CA CYS A 72 -18.77 7.80 -3.93
C CYS A 72 -17.39 8.05 -4.54
N TYR A 73 -16.34 7.66 -3.81
CA TYR A 73 -14.97 7.71 -4.31
C TYR A 73 -14.47 6.30 -4.62
N ALA A 74 -13.63 6.19 -5.65
CA ALA A 74 -12.74 5.06 -5.85
C ALA A 74 -11.30 5.57 -5.91
N TYR A 75 -10.34 4.75 -5.47
CA TYR A 75 -8.94 5.07 -5.62
C TYR A 75 -8.51 4.88 -7.08
N ASP A 76 -7.92 5.91 -7.68
CA ASP A 76 -7.32 5.84 -9.01
C ASP A 76 -5.79 5.67 -8.90
N PRO A 77 -5.25 4.49 -9.26
CA PRO A 77 -3.82 4.23 -9.20
C PRO A 77 -2.98 5.11 -10.12
N SER A 78 -3.56 5.72 -11.15
CA SER A 78 -2.83 6.56 -12.10
C SER A 78 -2.57 7.97 -11.56
N SER A 79 -3.49 8.50 -10.76
CA SER A 79 -3.38 9.82 -10.13
C SER A 79 -3.02 9.77 -8.64
N ASP A 80 -2.95 8.58 -8.05
CA ASP A 80 -2.72 8.32 -6.61
C ASP A 80 -3.68 9.10 -5.70
N LYS A 81 -4.94 9.23 -6.14
CA LYS A 81 -5.96 10.03 -5.46
C LYS A 81 -7.33 9.34 -5.48
N PRO A 82 -8.19 9.64 -4.49
CA PRO A 82 -9.60 9.30 -4.60
C PRO A 82 -10.24 10.16 -5.69
N VAL A 83 -10.94 9.50 -6.62
CA VAL A 83 -11.70 10.16 -7.69
C VAL A 83 -13.19 9.80 -7.56
N PRO A 84 -14.11 10.73 -7.91
CA PRO A 84 -15.53 10.41 -7.97
C PRO A 84 -15.77 9.21 -8.88
N SER A 85 -16.49 8.21 -8.39
CA SER A 85 -16.75 6.95 -9.09
C SER A 85 -18.22 6.54 -9.03
N ALA A 86 -18.64 5.70 -9.98
CA ALA A 86 -19.95 5.10 -9.97
C ALA A 86 -20.12 4.18 -8.74
N PHE A 87 -21.36 4.04 -8.27
CA PHE A 87 -21.65 3.03 -7.26
C PHE A 87 -21.70 1.67 -7.94
N THR A 88 -20.98 0.69 -7.41
CA THR A 88 -20.87 -0.64 -8.03
C THR A 88 -21.14 -1.73 -7.01
N ILE A 89 -21.84 -2.77 -7.46
CA ILE A 89 -22.06 -3.99 -6.68
C ILE A 89 -21.48 -5.14 -7.49
N THR A 90 -20.46 -5.80 -6.94
CA THR A 90 -19.82 -6.94 -7.58
C THR A 90 -20.21 -8.22 -6.85
N VAL A 91 -20.78 -9.17 -7.60
CA VAL A 91 -21.14 -10.50 -7.11
C VAL A 91 -20.13 -11.48 -7.68
N LYS A 92 -19.34 -12.10 -6.80
CA LYS A 92 -18.37 -13.14 -7.14
C LYS A 92 -19.01 -14.51 -6.90
N PHE A 93 -19.00 -15.38 -7.90
CA PHE A 93 -19.50 -16.74 -7.71
C PHE A 93 -18.43 -17.64 -7.04
N PRO A 94 -18.84 -18.59 -6.20
CA PRO A 94 -17.90 -19.48 -5.52
C PRO A 94 -17.21 -20.41 -6.53
N ARG A 95 -15.88 -20.29 -6.62
CA ARG A 95 -15.05 -21.13 -7.49
C ARG A 95 -15.20 -22.61 -7.13
N GLY A 96 -15.31 -23.46 -8.15
CA GLY A 96 -15.51 -24.90 -8.04
C GLY A 96 -16.96 -25.34 -7.78
N SER A 97 -17.87 -24.38 -7.57
CA SER A 97 -19.26 -24.64 -7.14
C SER A 97 -20.30 -24.04 -8.09
N ILE A 98 -19.91 -23.74 -9.33
CA ILE A 98 -20.81 -23.21 -10.36
C ILE A 98 -21.06 -24.23 -11.47
N SER A 99 -22.23 -24.14 -12.07
CA SER A 99 -22.58 -24.83 -13.30
C SER A 99 -23.15 -23.80 -14.28
N CYS A 100 -22.53 -23.68 -15.45
CA CYS A 100 -22.93 -22.76 -16.50
C CYS A 100 -23.59 -23.52 -17.65
N SER A 101 -24.79 -23.08 -18.05
CA SER A 101 -25.45 -23.53 -19.29
C SER A 101 -25.50 -22.39 -20.29
N HIS A 102 -25.05 -22.65 -21.52
CA HIS A 102 -25.06 -21.66 -22.61
C HIS A 102 -26.05 -22.11 -23.69
N LEU A 103 -27.15 -21.37 -23.80
CA LEU A 103 -28.28 -21.69 -24.68
C LEU A 103 -28.62 -20.49 -25.58
N PRO A 104 -29.20 -20.72 -26.76
CA PRO A 104 -29.74 -19.63 -27.57
C PRO A 104 -30.88 -18.92 -26.82
N VAL A 105 -31.00 -17.60 -27.02
CA VAL A 105 -32.05 -16.80 -26.39
C VAL A 105 -33.42 -17.22 -26.94
N PRO A 106 -34.40 -17.61 -26.08
CA PRO A 106 -35.74 -17.94 -26.53
C PRO A 106 -36.42 -16.76 -27.24
N ALA A 107 -37.21 -17.03 -28.29
CA ALA A 107 -37.88 -16.01 -29.09
C ALA A 107 -38.76 -15.06 -28.26
N VAL A 108 -39.42 -15.57 -27.21
CA VAL A 108 -40.24 -14.78 -26.28
C VAL A 108 -39.43 -13.73 -25.52
N ILE A 109 -38.18 -14.05 -25.19
CA ILE A 109 -37.27 -13.13 -24.52
C ILE A 109 -36.67 -12.17 -25.54
N GLN A 110 -36.29 -12.67 -26.73
CA GLN A 110 -35.75 -11.85 -27.81
C GLN A 110 -36.71 -10.73 -28.24
N ALA A 111 -38.02 -11.00 -28.25
CA ALA A 111 -39.05 -10.01 -28.57
C ALA A 111 -39.11 -8.82 -27.57
N ARG A 112 -38.48 -8.94 -26.38
CA ARG A 112 -38.43 -7.87 -25.37
C ARG A 112 -37.28 -6.88 -25.61
N PHE A 113 -36.37 -7.16 -26.54
CA PHE A 113 -35.26 -6.29 -26.89
C PHE A 113 -35.59 -5.55 -28.18
N PRO A 114 -35.70 -4.20 -28.17
CA PRO A 114 -36.02 -3.44 -29.37
C PRO A 114 -34.84 -3.45 -30.36
N LYS A 115 -35.14 -3.21 -31.65
CA LYS A 115 -34.09 -2.89 -32.63
C LYS A 115 -33.54 -1.49 -32.32
N VAL A 116 -32.24 -1.29 -32.54
CA VAL A 116 -31.36 -0.21 -32.02
C VAL A 116 -31.77 1.24 -32.35
N GLU A 117 -32.91 1.48 -32.99
CA GLU A 117 -33.30 2.76 -33.59
C GLU A 117 -34.05 3.73 -32.65
N ASP A 118 -34.54 3.29 -31.49
CA ASP A 118 -35.20 4.17 -30.50
C ASP A 118 -34.29 4.45 -29.29
N ARG A 119 -33.39 5.44 -29.42
CA ARG A 119 -32.46 5.85 -28.36
C ARG A 119 -32.98 7.07 -27.60
N GLN A 120 -33.09 6.98 -26.27
CA GLN A 120 -33.02 8.14 -25.37
C GLN A 120 -31.92 7.88 -24.33
N GLU A 121 -30.91 8.75 -24.31
CA GLU A 121 -29.84 8.75 -23.31
C GLU A 121 -30.39 9.32 -22.00
N TYR A 122 -30.50 8.49 -20.96
CA TYR A 122 -30.88 8.95 -19.64
C TYR A 122 -29.65 9.41 -18.86
N PHE A 123 -29.50 10.73 -18.72
CA PHE A 123 -28.56 11.35 -17.78
C PHE A 123 -29.14 11.30 -16.36
N ASN A 124 -28.36 10.75 -15.42
CA ASN A 124 -28.73 10.65 -14.01
C ASN A 124 -28.57 12.02 -13.31
N SER A 125 -29.62 12.83 -13.34
CA SER A 125 -29.96 13.74 -12.24
C SER A 125 -30.33 12.89 -11.01
N PRO A 126 -30.24 13.36 -9.75
CA PRO A 126 -30.59 12.59 -8.55
C PRO A 126 -31.98 11.96 -8.63
N ASP A 127 -32.01 10.71 -9.07
CA ASP A 127 -33.22 9.99 -9.43
C ASP A 127 -33.83 9.34 -8.18
N PRO A 128 -35.04 9.76 -7.75
CA PRO A 128 -35.69 9.19 -6.56
C PRO A 128 -35.91 7.68 -6.67
N LYS A 129 -36.08 7.12 -7.88
CA LYS A 129 -36.31 5.67 -8.07
C LYS A 129 -35.05 4.86 -7.77
N LEU A 130 -33.88 5.34 -8.21
CA LEU A 130 -32.61 4.63 -7.99
C LEU A 130 -32.22 4.64 -6.51
N GLN A 131 -32.42 5.78 -5.83
CA GLN A 131 -32.28 5.84 -4.38
C GLN A 131 -33.24 4.91 -3.66
N GLY A 132 -34.50 4.85 -4.12
CA GLY A 132 -35.49 3.90 -3.64
C GLY A 132 -34.95 2.47 -3.67
N TRP A 133 -34.43 2.02 -4.83
CA TRP A 133 -33.94 0.66 -5.02
C TRP A 133 -32.72 0.30 -4.17
N VAL A 134 -31.73 1.19 -4.09
CA VAL A 134 -30.46 0.90 -3.42
C VAL A 134 -30.55 1.09 -1.91
N ASN A 135 -31.23 2.15 -1.45
CA ASN A 135 -31.17 2.59 -0.05
C ASN A 135 -32.47 2.41 0.74
N TYR A 136 -33.62 2.24 0.08
CA TYR A 136 -34.94 2.24 0.75
C TYR A 136 -35.82 1.03 0.39
N HIS A 137 -35.21 -0.11 0.06
CA HIS A 137 -35.90 -1.38 -0.28
C HIS A 137 -36.91 -1.26 -1.45
N GLY A 138 -36.71 -0.31 -2.35
CA GLY A 138 -37.52 -0.15 -3.55
C GLY A 138 -37.40 -1.35 -4.50
N LYS A 139 -38.39 -1.48 -5.38
CA LYS A 139 -38.50 -2.61 -6.31
C LYS A 139 -38.22 -2.20 -7.76
N ILE A 140 -37.47 -3.02 -8.48
CA ILE A 140 -37.25 -2.95 -9.93
C ILE A 140 -38.20 -3.97 -10.57
N ASN A 141 -39.20 -3.49 -11.29
CA ASN A 141 -40.23 -4.36 -11.91
C ASN A 141 -40.83 -5.36 -10.91
N ASP A 142 -41.28 -4.83 -9.76
CA ASP A 142 -41.86 -5.56 -8.61
C ASP A 142 -40.94 -6.53 -7.85
N VAL A 143 -39.65 -6.61 -8.24
CA VAL A 143 -38.62 -7.41 -7.56
C VAL A 143 -37.67 -6.50 -6.80
N SER A 144 -37.41 -6.81 -5.53
CA SER A 144 -36.42 -6.09 -4.72
C SER A 144 -34.99 -6.52 -5.10
N PHE A 145 -34.04 -5.62 -4.90
CA PHE A 145 -32.63 -5.91 -5.17
C PHE A 145 -32.10 -7.11 -4.36
N LEU A 146 -32.56 -7.23 -3.11
CA LEU A 146 -32.19 -8.31 -2.22
C LEU A 146 -32.71 -9.67 -2.74
N GLU A 147 -33.93 -9.72 -3.27
CA GLU A 147 -34.46 -10.93 -3.92
C GLU A 147 -33.62 -11.33 -5.14
N VAL A 148 -33.16 -10.36 -5.93
CA VAL A 148 -32.26 -10.62 -7.07
C VAL A 148 -30.96 -11.26 -6.59
N LEU A 149 -30.35 -10.73 -5.51
CA LEU A 149 -29.08 -11.23 -4.96
C LEU A 149 -29.22 -12.57 -4.24
N HIS A 150 -30.39 -12.89 -3.69
CA HIS A 150 -30.67 -14.18 -3.04
C HIS A 150 -30.89 -15.34 -4.00
N GLN A 151 -30.97 -15.08 -5.31
CA GLN A 151 -31.10 -16.14 -6.31
C GLN A 151 -29.87 -17.07 -6.26
N ARG A 152 -30.13 -18.36 -6.47
CA ARG A 152 -29.08 -19.38 -6.67
C ARG A 152 -28.79 -19.66 -8.15
N ALA A 153 -29.67 -19.21 -9.03
CA ALA A 153 -29.54 -19.30 -10.48
C ALA A 153 -29.70 -17.91 -11.08
N PHE A 154 -28.74 -17.51 -11.91
CA PHE A 154 -28.73 -16.21 -12.56
C PHE A 154 -28.77 -16.40 -14.07
N SER A 155 -29.65 -15.65 -14.74
CA SER A 155 -29.81 -15.72 -16.19
C SER A 155 -29.32 -14.43 -16.83
N PHE A 156 -28.33 -14.57 -17.71
CA PHE A 156 -27.74 -13.45 -18.44
C PHE A 156 -27.96 -13.59 -19.94
N ILE A 157 -28.22 -12.47 -20.60
CA ILE A 157 -28.25 -12.36 -22.05
C ILE A 157 -27.02 -11.59 -22.49
N VAL A 158 -26.20 -12.22 -23.32
CA VAL A 158 -24.95 -11.67 -23.83
C VAL A 158 -24.96 -11.69 -25.36
N GLU A 159 -24.39 -10.67 -25.97
CA GLU A 159 -24.23 -10.58 -27.43
C GLU A 159 -22.97 -11.35 -27.87
N LEU A 160 -22.98 -12.67 -27.68
CA LEU A 160 -21.86 -13.55 -28.01
C LEU A 160 -22.35 -14.88 -28.58
N LEU A 161 -21.51 -15.48 -29.44
CA LEU A 161 -21.73 -16.84 -29.91
C LEU A 161 -21.61 -17.83 -28.74
N ILE A 162 -22.42 -18.89 -28.75
CA ILE A 162 -22.43 -19.92 -27.70
C ILE A 162 -21.04 -20.53 -27.50
N ALA A 163 -20.30 -20.77 -28.59
CA ALA A 163 -18.92 -21.29 -28.52
C ALA A 163 -18.00 -20.34 -27.73
N SER A 164 -18.03 -19.04 -28.04
CA SER A 164 -17.26 -18.03 -27.33
C SER A 164 -17.67 -17.90 -25.86
N CYS A 165 -18.97 -18.04 -25.54
CA CYS A 165 -19.42 -18.07 -24.15
C CYS A 165 -18.81 -19.25 -23.38
N ARG A 166 -18.78 -20.45 -23.98
CA ARG A 166 -18.19 -21.64 -23.33
C ARG A 166 -16.70 -21.46 -23.01
N GLU A 167 -15.97 -20.75 -23.86
CA GLU A 167 -14.54 -20.50 -23.67
C GLU A 167 -14.27 -19.42 -22.60
N SER A 168 -15.14 -18.41 -22.52
CA SER A 168 -14.90 -17.19 -21.74
C SER A 168 -15.71 -17.03 -20.45
N MET A 169 -16.80 -17.75 -20.30
CA MET A 169 -17.77 -17.59 -19.20
C MET A 169 -17.78 -18.82 -18.31
N GLY A 170 -17.23 -18.68 -17.11
CA GLY A 170 -17.14 -19.74 -16.12
C GLY A 170 -15.86 -19.60 -15.30
N ASP A 171 -15.65 -20.54 -14.39
CA ASP A 171 -14.53 -20.54 -13.46
C ASP A 171 -13.41 -21.52 -13.85
N GLN A 172 -13.67 -22.39 -14.84
CA GLN A 172 -12.74 -23.44 -15.28
C GLN A 172 -11.42 -22.87 -15.81
N ASN A 173 -11.47 -21.71 -16.47
CA ASN A 173 -10.30 -21.07 -17.08
C ASN A 173 -9.70 -19.95 -16.20
N LEU A 174 -10.12 -19.83 -14.94
CA LEU A 174 -9.54 -18.84 -14.04
C LEU A 174 -8.11 -19.23 -13.65
N PRO A 175 -7.17 -18.26 -13.59
CA PRO A 175 -5.85 -18.51 -13.03
C PRO A 175 -5.89 -19.00 -11.58
N GLY A 176 -4.75 -19.47 -11.07
CA GLY A 176 -4.63 -19.85 -9.66
C GLY A 176 -5.03 -18.72 -8.70
N LEU A 177 -5.38 -19.07 -7.46
CA LEU A 177 -5.67 -18.08 -6.44
C LEU A 177 -4.45 -17.18 -6.19
N PHE A 178 -4.72 -15.92 -5.91
CA PHE A 178 -3.66 -14.98 -5.58
C PHE A 178 -3.08 -15.32 -4.21
N THR A 179 -1.76 -15.20 -4.08
CA THR A 179 -1.07 -15.34 -2.80
C THR A 179 -0.04 -14.24 -2.65
N HIS A 180 0.07 -13.68 -1.45
CA HIS A 180 1.17 -12.76 -1.12
C HIS A 180 2.52 -13.47 -1.01
N GLY A 181 2.52 -14.80 -0.93
CA GLY A 181 3.74 -15.61 -0.81
C GLY A 181 4.30 -15.75 0.61
N TYR A 182 3.56 -15.30 1.64
CA TYR A 182 3.97 -15.27 3.05
C TYR A 182 3.07 -16.14 3.96
N LEU A 183 2.75 -17.37 3.52
CA LEU A 183 1.78 -18.26 4.18
C LEU A 183 2.16 -18.67 5.61
N CYS A 184 3.46 -18.71 5.93
CA CYS A 184 3.95 -18.98 7.27
C CYS A 184 5.06 -17.98 7.61
N GLN A 185 4.88 -17.27 8.72
CA GLN A 185 5.83 -16.26 9.18
C GLN A 185 6.78 -16.90 10.18
N PRO A 186 8.09 -16.98 9.89
CA PRO A 186 9.06 -17.54 10.82
C PRO A 186 9.16 -16.63 12.06
N ALA A 187 9.41 -17.24 13.22
CA ALA A 187 9.66 -16.49 14.45
C ALA A 187 11.09 -15.92 14.50
N ASP A 188 12.03 -16.52 13.76
CA ASP A 188 13.43 -16.11 13.72
C ASP A 188 13.67 -14.94 12.73
N VAL A 189 14.50 -13.99 13.15
CA VAL A 189 14.79 -12.78 12.37
C VAL A 189 15.59 -13.10 11.10
N GLN A 190 16.51 -14.06 11.14
CA GLN A 190 17.32 -14.42 9.97
C GLN A 190 16.48 -15.19 8.95
N GLU A 191 15.62 -16.09 9.41
CA GLU A 191 14.63 -16.75 8.56
C GLU A 191 13.68 -15.75 7.91
N MET A 192 13.23 -14.73 8.66
CA MET A 192 12.40 -13.66 8.11
C MET A 192 13.14 -12.82 7.07
N LYS A 193 14.41 -12.44 7.34
CA LYS A 193 15.27 -11.75 6.36
C LYS A 193 15.39 -12.57 5.08
N ALA A 194 15.68 -13.87 5.19
CA ALA A 194 15.79 -14.77 4.04
C ALA A 194 14.47 -14.93 3.27
N LEU A 195 13.33 -14.99 3.98
CA LEU A 195 12.00 -15.07 3.36
C LEU A 195 11.70 -13.81 2.52
N VAL A 196 11.95 -12.62 3.08
CA VAL A 196 11.76 -11.35 2.37
C VAL A 196 12.68 -11.26 1.15
N ASP A 197 13.95 -11.67 1.27
CA ASP A 197 14.88 -11.65 0.15
C ASP A 197 14.49 -12.62 -0.98
N LYS A 198 13.98 -13.81 -0.63
CA LYS A 198 13.47 -14.78 -1.59
C LYS A 198 12.22 -14.27 -2.32
N LYS A 199 11.46 -13.37 -1.69
CA LYS A 199 10.18 -12.85 -2.20
C LYS A 199 10.29 -11.43 -2.75
N ARG A 200 11.51 -10.98 -3.11
CA ARG A 200 11.71 -9.71 -3.82
C ARG A 200 10.86 -9.68 -5.08
N GLY A 201 9.87 -8.80 -5.08
CA GLY A 201 8.94 -8.59 -6.17
C GLY A 201 8.59 -7.11 -6.28
N ARG A 202 7.68 -6.79 -7.20
CA ARG A 202 7.13 -5.45 -7.31
C ARG A 202 6.32 -5.11 -6.06
N ALA A 203 6.26 -3.81 -5.73
CA ALA A 203 5.33 -3.31 -4.74
C ALA A 203 3.89 -3.71 -5.10
N PHE A 204 3.13 -4.14 -4.09
CA PHE A 204 1.69 -4.35 -4.26
C PHE A 204 0.99 -2.98 -4.34
N PRO A 205 -0.02 -2.82 -5.19
CA PRO A 205 -0.81 -1.59 -5.22
C PRO A 205 -1.55 -1.43 -3.88
N PRO A 206 -1.85 -0.17 -3.47
CA PRO A 206 -2.70 0.08 -2.32
C PRO A 206 -4.01 -0.70 -2.43
N CYS A 207 -4.39 -1.37 -1.34
CA CYS A 207 -5.57 -2.22 -1.30
C CYS A 207 -6.37 -1.96 -0.02
N TYR A 208 -7.68 -1.78 -0.19
CA TYR A 208 -8.62 -1.43 0.89
C TYR A 208 -9.67 -2.52 1.12
N ALA A 209 -9.61 -3.62 0.36
CA ALA A 209 -10.54 -4.73 0.45
C ALA A 209 -9.80 -6.04 0.19
N TYR A 210 -9.95 -7.00 1.09
CA TYR A 210 -9.28 -8.29 1.01
C TYR A 210 -10.32 -9.40 0.86
N ASP A 211 -9.97 -10.47 0.15
CA ASP A 211 -10.90 -11.58 -0.09
C ASP A 211 -11.17 -12.43 1.17
N ASN A 212 -10.25 -12.40 2.14
CA ASN A 212 -10.37 -13.07 3.44
C ASN A 212 -9.45 -12.44 4.49
N ASP A 213 -9.68 -12.82 5.75
CA ASP A 213 -8.93 -12.31 6.91
C ASP A 213 -7.43 -12.66 6.83
N ASP A 214 -7.08 -13.84 6.32
CA ASP A 214 -5.68 -14.26 6.19
C ASP A 214 -4.89 -13.35 5.24
N ALA A 215 -5.48 -12.98 4.10
CA ALA A 215 -4.89 -12.05 3.15
C ALA A 215 -4.73 -10.65 3.77
N HIS A 216 -5.75 -10.20 4.52
CA HIS A 216 -5.71 -8.93 5.23
C HIS A 216 -4.59 -8.90 6.29
N ILE A 217 -4.55 -9.89 7.17
CA ILE A 217 -3.53 -10.02 8.23
C ILE A 217 -2.14 -10.14 7.60
N THR A 218 -2.01 -10.92 6.53
CA THR A 218 -0.73 -11.06 5.82
C THR A 218 -0.24 -9.72 5.28
N ALA A 219 -1.10 -8.96 4.60
CA ALA A 219 -0.74 -7.66 4.03
C ALA A 219 -0.28 -6.67 5.12
N ILE A 220 -1.05 -6.55 6.21
CA ILE A 220 -0.71 -5.68 7.34
C ILE A 220 0.63 -6.10 7.96
N ASN A 221 0.76 -7.37 8.38
CA ASN A 221 1.95 -7.84 9.07
C ASN A 221 3.20 -7.68 8.19
N GLN A 222 3.10 -8.07 6.92
CA GLN A 222 4.24 -7.99 6.01
C GLN A 222 4.64 -6.56 5.68
N SER A 223 3.69 -5.63 5.60
CA SER A 223 4.00 -4.20 5.44
C SER A 223 4.89 -3.69 6.60
N VAL A 224 4.54 -4.02 7.84
CA VAL A 224 5.28 -3.57 9.03
C VAL A 224 6.61 -4.30 9.15
N ILE A 225 6.63 -5.61 8.90
CA ILE A 225 7.85 -6.43 9.00
C ILE A 225 8.88 -5.98 7.97
N GLN A 226 8.50 -5.85 6.70
CA GLN A 226 9.44 -5.46 5.63
C GLN A 226 9.97 -4.05 5.86
N ASP A 227 9.11 -3.14 6.29
CA ASP A 227 9.48 -1.77 6.64
C ASP A 227 10.48 -1.73 7.81
N THR A 228 10.22 -2.49 8.87
CA THR A 228 11.11 -2.62 10.04
C THR A 228 12.44 -3.27 9.65
N LEU A 229 12.40 -4.33 8.85
CA LEU A 229 13.60 -5.02 8.39
C LEU A 229 14.45 -4.14 7.47
N TRP A 230 13.83 -3.31 6.63
CA TRP A 230 14.55 -2.34 5.81
C TRP A 230 15.31 -1.34 6.68
N VAL A 231 14.65 -0.71 7.67
CA VAL A 231 15.30 0.21 8.62
C VAL A 231 16.40 -0.51 9.41
N HIS A 232 16.15 -1.75 9.85
CA HIS A 232 17.11 -2.53 10.61
C HIS A 232 18.37 -2.89 9.78
N ARG A 233 18.22 -3.25 8.51
CA ARG A 233 19.36 -3.50 7.60
C ARG A 233 20.21 -2.27 7.39
N GLU A 234 19.58 -1.11 7.15
CA GLU A 234 20.29 0.16 7.04
C GLU A 234 21.01 0.51 8.35
N ALA A 235 20.40 0.24 9.51
CA ALA A 235 21.05 0.42 10.80
C ALA A 235 22.29 -0.49 10.98
N GLU A 236 22.24 -1.73 10.48
CA GLU A 236 23.40 -2.64 10.48
C GLU A 236 24.54 -2.07 9.61
N LEU A 237 24.24 -1.59 8.41
CA LEU A 237 25.21 -0.95 7.51
C LEU A 237 25.85 0.29 8.14
N ILE A 238 25.03 1.23 8.64
CA ILE A 238 25.47 2.44 9.33
C ILE A 238 26.37 2.10 10.52
N ALA A 239 26.09 1.01 11.24
CA ALA A 239 26.85 0.59 12.42
C ALA A 239 28.21 -0.07 12.08
N GLU A 240 28.46 -0.41 10.82
CA GLU A 240 29.73 -0.92 10.29
C GLU A 240 30.58 0.19 9.67
N GLU A 241 29.96 1.24 9.14
CA GLU A 241 30.64 2.37 8.55
C GLU A 241 31.39 3.23 9.58
N ARG A 242 32.58 3.67 9.21
CA ARG A 242 33.48 4.43 10.09
C ARG A 242 33.53 5.87 9.64
N LEU A 243 33.06 6.75 10.51
CA LEU A 243 33.14 8.20 10.32
C LEU A 243 34.25 8.79 11.19
N LEU A 244 34.92 9.81 10.65
CA LEU A 244 35.91 10.57 11.39
C LEU A 244 35.21 11.42 12.45
N ALA A 245 35.77 11.43 13.65
CA ALA A 245 35.22 12.19 14.76
C ALA A 245 36.32 12.66 15.71
N TYR A 246 36.03 13.72 16.45
CA TYR A 246 36.92 14.21 17.51
C TYR A 246 36.12 14.62 18.75
N PHE A 247 36.78 14.51 19.91
CA PHE A 247 36.19 14.90 21.17
C PHE A 247 36.36 16.39 21.44
N VAL A 248 35.32 17.00 22.00
CA VAL A 248 35.35 18.34 22.60
C VAL A 248 35.14 18.14 24.10
N THR A 249 36.20 18.38 24.88
CA THR A 249 36.20 18.22 26.33
C THR A 249 36.79 19.45 27.02
N PRO A 250 36.16 19.97 28.09
CA PRO A 250 36.73 21.04 28.92
C PRO A 250 37.81 20.51 29.89
N ILE A 251 37.88 19.20 30.11
CA ILE A 251 38.68 18.58 31.18
C ILE A 251 39.70 17.62 30.56
N ARG A 252 40.97 17.70 31.03
CA ARG A 252 42.08 16.86 30.57
C ARG A 252 41.98 15.39 31.02
N VAL A 253 41.23 15.12 32.09
CA VAL A 253 41.01 13.78 32.66
C VAL A 253 39.51 13.48 32.70
N ILE A 254 39.07 12.53 31.89
CA ILE A 254 37.68 12.10 31.81
C ILE A 254 37.55 10.81 32.61
N SER A 255 36.76 10.85 33.70
CA SER A 255 36.44 9.65 34.48
C SER A 255 35.20 8.95 33.91
N GLU A 256 35.00 7.70 34.29
CA GLU A 256 33.78 6.96 33.95
C GLU A 256 32.51 7.76 34.29
N GLY A 257 31.49 7.64 33.46
CA GLY A 257 30.20 8.31 33.67
C GLY A 257 30.17 9.79 33.26
N HIS A 258 31.33 10.40 32.96
CA HIS A 258 31.36 11.78 32.48
C HIS A 258 30.78 11.90 31.07
N ALA A 259 29.99 12.94 30.86
CA ALA A 259 29.44 13.27 29.56
C ALA A 259 30.42 14.16 28.78
N VAL A 260 30.76 13.78 27.56
CA VAL A 260 31.59 14.55 26.64
C VAL A 260 30.92 14.72 25.30
N HIS A 261 31.33 15.73 24.53
CA HIS A 261 30.80 15.98 23.20
C HIS A 261 31.72 15.35 22.16
N LEU A 262 31.13 14.66 21.21
CA LEU A 262 31.78 14.10 20.05
C LEU A 262 31.25 14.85 18.82
N VAL A 263 32.15 15.46 18.05
CA VAL A 263 31.83 16.05 16.75
C VAL A 263 32.20 15.03 15.69
N VAL A 264 31.20 14.54 14.97
CA VAL A 264 31.33 13.53 13.91
C VAL A 264 31.19 14.23 12.57
N LEU A 265 32.16 14.01 11.68
CA LEU A 265 32.12 14.49 10.31
C LEU A 265 31.24 13.53 9.50
N VAL A 266 30.15 14.06 8.94
CA VAL A 266 29.17 13.28 8.18
C VAL A 266 29.18 13.78 6.74
N PRO A 267 29.92 13.13 5.82
CA PRO A 267 29.97 13.57 4.43
C PRO A 267 28.56 13.70 3.83
N LYS A 268 28.35 14.69 2.97
CA LYS A 268 27.04 14.90 2.34
C LYS A 268 26.55 13.65 1.60
N ALA A 269 27.44 13.00 0.85
CA ALA A 269 27.12 11.74 0.16
C ALA A 269 26.68 10.62 1.11
N TRP A 270 27.25 10.55 2.31
CA TRP A 270 26.84 9.59 3.33
C TRP A 270 25.42 9.91 3.84
N ARG A 271 25.18 11.19 4.14
CA ARG A 271 23.86 11.63 4.62
C ARG A 271 22.79 11.41 3.56
N ASP A 272 23.06 11.77 2.31
CA ASP A 272 22.14 11.58 1.19
C ASP A 272 21.85 10.09 0.94
N LEU A 273 22.85 9.20 1.12
CA LEU A 273 22.68 7.74 0.96
C LEU A 273 21.73 7.14 2.00
N HIS A 274 21.83 7.56 3.26
CA HIS A 274 21.07 6.97 4.36
C HIS A 274 19.91 7.82 4.87
N ASP A 275 19.60 8.96 4.23
CA ASP A 275 18.72 10.02 4.77
C ASP A 275 17.38 9.48 5.29
N LEU A 276 16.68 8.68 4.47
CA LEU A 276 15.36 8.13 4.83
C LEU A 276 15.43 7.21 6.06
N ALA A 277 16.42 6.34 6.14
CA ALA A 277 16.59 5.44 7.28
C ALA A 277 17.06 6.23 8.51
N TRP A 278 17.98 7.17 8.33
CA TRP A 278 18.52 8.02 9.37
C TRP A 278 17.43 8.86 10.06
N LEU A 279 16.53 9.47 9.29
CA LEU A 279 15.38 10.22 9.82
C LEU A 279 14.51 9.35 10.73
N ARG A 280 14.28 8.09 10.35
CA ARG A 280 13.47 7.16 11.15
C ARG A 280 14.21 6.65 12.38
N LEU A 281 15.48 6.32 12.25
CA LEU A 281 16.33 5.85 13.35
C LEU A 281 16.55 6.91 14.42
N THR A 282 16.55 8.20 14.04
CA THR A 282 16.76 9.32 14.96
C THR A 282 15.45 9.98 15.42
N ALA A 283 14.30 9.54 14.91
CA ALA A 283 12.99 10.02 15.32
C ALA A 283 12.78 9.82 16.83
N GLY A 284 12.29 10.86 17.51
CA GLY A 284 12.12 10.85 18.97
C GLY A 284 13.41 11.03 19.79
N ASN A 285 14.55 11.28 19.13
CA ASN A 285 15.87 11.48 19.73
C ASN A 285 16.27 10.37 20.72
N PRO A 286 16.42 9.13 20.23
CA PRO A 286 16.74 7.97 21.06
C PRO A 286 18.18 7.99 21.57
N LEU A 287 18.46 7.14 22.56
CA LEU A 287 19.82 6.83 22.95
C LEU A 287 20.46 5.92 21.91
N ILE A 288 21.68 6.26 21.49
CA ILE A 288 22.45 5.50 20.51
C ILE A 288 23.66 4.84 21.18
N LYS A 289 24.08 3.70 20.64
CA LYS A 289 25.38 3.10 20.96
C LYS A 289 26.42 3.63 19.97
N VAL A 290 27.51 4.17 20.48
CA VAL A 290 28.61 4.70 19.67
C VAL A 290 29.79 3.74 19.80
N LYS A 291 30.21 3.16 18.67
CA LYS A 291 31.43 2.35 18.56
C LYS A 291 32.59 3.27 18.22
N ILE A 292 33.54 3.42 19.13
CA ILE A 292 34.68 4.32 18.99
C ILE A 292 35.94 3.49 18.73
N HIS A 293 36.55 3.70 17.58
CA HIS A 293 37.81 3.07 17.19
C HIS A 293 38.95 4.08 17.37
N ASP A 294 39.96 3.72 18.17
CA ASP A 294 41.17 4.53 18.29
C ASP A 294 42.06 4.26 17.08
N ILE A 295 42.27 5.30 16.26
CA ILE A 295 43.08 5.24 15.03
C ILE A 295 44.58 5.43 15.36
N SER A 296 44.91 5.99 16.52
CA SER A 296 46.24 6.50 16.82
C SER A 296 47.10 5.62 17.73
N THR A 297 46.53 4.63 18.40
CA THR A 297 47.26 3.81 19.38
C THR A 297 47.39 2.36 18.89
N PRO A 298 48.60 1.91 18.51
CA PRO A 298 48.83 0.51 18.14
C PRO A 298 48.57 -0.41 19.33
N GLY A 299 47.75 -1.46 19.14
CA GLY A 299 47.59 -2.54 20.13
C GLY A 299 46.26 -2.59 20.91
N HIS A 300 45.31 -1.69 20.67
CA HIS A 300 43.95 -1.84 21.21
C HIS A 300 43.15 -2.88 20.41
N THR A 301 42.65 -3.92 21.08
CA THR A 301 42.02 -5.10 20.46
C THR A 301 40.50 -5.00 20.28
N GLY A 302 39.88 -3.83 20.44
CA GLY A 302 38.45 -3.67 20.15
C GLY A 302 37.92 -2.24 20.33
N PRO A 303 36.75 -1.91 19.74
CA PRO A 303 36.13 -0.59 19.88
C PRO A 303 35.59 -0.34 21.29
N ALA A 304 35.63 0.92 21.73
CA ALA A 304 34.87 1.34 22.90
C ALA A 304 33.39 1.49 22.56
N LEU A 305 32.54 0.91 23.41
CA LEU A 305 31.08 0.94 23.27
C LEU A 305 30.51 1.92 24.27
N TRP A 306 30.19 3.12 23.81
CA TRP A 306 29.64 4.18 24.66
C TRP A 306 28.17 4.39 24.34
N THR A 307 27.43 4.96 25.31
CA THR A 307 26.03 5.37 25.08
C THR A 307 25.98 6.88 24.93
N GLY A 308 25.27 7.35 23.90
CA GLY A 308 25.15 8.76 23.62
C GLY A 308 23.77 9.16 23.14
N LYS A 309 23.62 10.47 22.93
CA LYS A 309 22.42 11.09 22.40
C LYS A 309 22.82 12.14 21.37
N ILE A 310 22.12 12.18 20.25
CA ILE A 310 22.31 13.21 19.23
C ILE A 310 21.75 14.52 19.79
N ILE A 311 22.57 15.57 19.75
CA ILE A 311 22.15 16.90 20.17
C ILE A 311 22.10 17.81 18.95
N GLY A 312 21.01 18.59 18.84
CA GLY A 312 20.85 19.54 17.75
C GLY A 312 21.88 20.65 17.80
N SER A 313 22.17 21.23 16.63
CA SER A 313 23.02 22.41 16.50
C SER A 313 22.31 23.62 17.10
N ASN A 314 22.41 23.83 18.42
CA ASN A 314 22.35 25.15 19.04
C ASN A 314 22.77 25.09 20.53
N ASN A 315 23.87 25.79 20.83
CA ASN A 315 24.18 26.52 22.08
C ASN A 315 24.06 25.85 23.46
N SER A 316 23.95 24.52 23.56
CA SER A 316 23.73 23.89 24.87
C SER A 316 25.00 23.73 25.74
N ALA A 317 26.20 23.92 25.17
CA ALA A 317 27.46 23.68 25.88
C ALA A 317 28.51 24.78 25.58
N PRO A 318 29.06 25.49 26.59
CA PRO A 318 30.07 26.54 26.39
C PRO A 318 31.30 26.07 25.61
N GLU A 319 31.66 24.80 25.72
CA GLU A 319 32.86 24.21 25.11
C GLU A 319 32.76 24.16 23.58
N LEU A 320 31.55 23.99 23.03
CA LEU A 320 31.32 23.95 21.59
C LEU A 320 31.47 25.33 20.92
N ARG A 321 31.50 26.43 21.69
CA ARG A 321 31.66 27.79 21.14
C ARG A 321 33.01 27.99 20.43
N THR A 322 34.03 27.27 20.85
CA THR A 322 35.38 27.31 20.25
C THR A 322 35.54 26.36 19.06
N HIS A 323 34.50 25.57 18.78
CA HIS A 323 34.41 24.58 17.71
C HIS A 323 33.14 24.83 16.89
N PRO A 324 33.11 25.87 16.02
CA PRO A 324 31.96 26.14 15.17
C PRO A 324 31.62 24.90 14.34
N ILE A 325 30.34 24.51 14.42
CA ILE A 325 29.80 23.29 13.82
C ILE A 325 29.33 23.61 12.42
N GLN A 326 29.70 22.75 11.46
CA GLN A 326 29.35 22.88 10.05
C GLN A 326 28.09 22.07 9.72
N ASP A 327 27.40 22.41 8.63
CA ASP A 327 26.11 21.80 8.25
C ASP A 327 26.18 20.27 8.05
N HIS A 328 27.36 19.76 7.72
CA HIS A 328 27.63 18.33 7.49
C HIS A 328 28.21 17.64 8.72
N GLU A 329 27.97 18.18 9.92
CA GLU A 329 28.46 17.59 11.16
C GLU A 329 27.32 17.14 12.05
N LEU A 330 27.62 16.15 12.88
CA LEU A 330 26.72 15.61 13.88
C LEU A 330 27.38 15.74 15.24
N ILE A 331 26.63 16.27 16.22
CA ILE A 331 27.10 16.35 17.59
C ILE A 331 26.43 15.26 18.39
N VAL A 332 27.24 14.43 19.04
CA VAL A 332 26.76 13.37 19.93
C VAL A 332 27.29 13.64 21.32
N ARG A 333 26.39 13.77 22.29
CA ARG A 333 26.76 13.80 23.71
C ARG A 333 26.86 12.36 24.20
N VAL A 334 28.06 11.90 24.51
CA VAL A 334 28.36 10.52 24.89
C VAL A 334 28.78 10.43 26.35
N ARG A 335 28.44 9.33 27.01
CA ARG A 335 28.89 9.00 28.36
C ARG A 335 30.11 8.07 28.28
N ALA A 336 31.21 8.47 28.90
CA ALA A 336 32.42 7.65 28.94
C ALA A 336 32.18 6.34 29.70
N ALA A 337 32.57 5.22 29.09
CA ALA A 337 32.57 3.90 29.71
C ALA A 337 33.97 3.56 30.27
N SER A 338 34.02 2.70 31.29
CA SER A 338 35.28 2.28 31.94
C SER A 338 36.16 1.38 31.06
N VAL A 339 35.58 0.60 30.13
CA VAL A 339 36.28 -0.39 29.31
C VAL A 339 35.64 -0.52 27.91
N PRO A 340 36.44 -0.69 26.83
CA PRO A 340 37.88 -0.44 26.78
C PRO A 340 38.20 1.05 26.97
N ARG A 341 39.33 1.34 27.63
CA ARG A 341 39.83 2.71 27.80
C ARG A 341 40.39 3.18 26.46
N ILE A 342 39.89 4.30 25.97
CA ILE A 342 40.38 4.97 24.77
C ILE A 342 41.14 6.24 25.14
N LEU A 343 42.19 6.56 24.38
CA LEU A 343 42.91 7.80 24.55
C LEU A 343 42.09 8.95 23.96
N ILE A 344 41.59 9.83 24.82
CA ILE A 344 40.84 11.01 24.40
C ILE A 344 41.83 12.16 24.18
N ARG A 345 42.02 12.54 22.92
CA ARG A 345 42.88 13.67 22.54
C ARG A 345 42.15 14.98 22.70
N HIS A 346 42.84 15.99 23.22
CA HIS A 346 42.30 17.33 23.43
C HIS A 346 42.77 18.27 22.31
N TYR A 347 41.81 18.95 21.68
CA TYR A 347 42.05 19.96 20.65
C TYR A 347 41.56 21.32 21.15
N PRO A 348 42.43 22.33 21.31
CA PRO A 348 42.04 23.62 21.87
C PRO A 348 41.11 24.46 20.97
N ASN A 349 41.07 24.17 19.67
CA ASN A 349 40.18 24.84 18.73
C ASN A 349 39.94 24.00 17.48
N ARG A 350 38.97 24.43 16.67
CA ARG A 350 38.61 23.78 15.40
C ARG A 350 39.81 23.53 14.48
N ARG A 351 40.65 24.53 14.26
CA ARG A 351 41.82 24.44 13.36
C ARG A 351 42.80 23.34 13.76
N THR A 352 42.99 23.12 15.06
CA THR A 352 43.86 22.03 15.55
C THR A 352 43.24 20.64 15.36
N ALA A 353 41.91 20.53 15.48
CA ALA A 353 41.21 19.28 15.22
C ALA A 353 41.24 18.93 13.72
N ASP A 354 40.95 19.90 12.84
CA ASP A 354 40.94 19.68 11.38
C ASP A 354 42.31 19.23 10.87
N LYS A 355 43.40 19.82 11.38
CA LYS A 355 44.77 19.39 11.03
C LYS A 355 45.06 17.93 11.42
N ALA A 356 44.53 17.48 12.55
CA ALA A 356 44.73 16.11 13.02
C ALA A 356 43.86 15.09 12.26
N LEU A 357 42.69 15.50 11.76
CA LEU A 357 41.81 14.66 10.95
C LEU A 357 42.24 14.56 9.48
N ALA A 358 43.09 15.48 9.02
CA ALA A 358 43.67 15.48 7.67
C ALA A 358 44.97 14.66 7.54
N GLN A 359 45.46 14.10 8.65
CA GLN A 359 46.61 13.19 8.72
C GLN A 359 46.12 11.75 8.83
#